data_AF-Q5BX95-F1
#
_entry.id   AF-Q5BX95-F1
#
_cell.length_a   1.000
_cell.length_b   1.000
_cell.length_c   1.000
_cell.angle_alpha   90.00
_cell.angle_beta   90.00
_cell.angle_gamma   90.00
#
_symmetry.space_group_name_H-M   'P 1'
#
loop_
_entity.id
_entity.type
_entity.pdbx_description
1 polymer ?
#
loop_
_entity_poly.entity_id
_entity_poly.type
_entity_poly.pdbx_seq_one_letter_code
_entity_poly.pdbx_strand_id
1 'polypeptide(L)'
;SQKSKFSMLLTTNRSVATIQPTSSSEDVILRDIVSLGQVSSVETRATGNGQHELIILHRGPNIWTYDSFNNGFIYQNGAEYINTETVLHVNPVTGDVLTKWGRNMFILPHSIIISYFMDSNITDDDVLRKDQQRRQKIGMPTSVWITDVALHQVFKFDWMKWDKPSLTLGIPG
;
A
#
# COMPACT_ATOMS: atom_id res chain seq x y z
N SER A 1 -53.14 14.23 42.27
CA SER A 1 -52.53 14.71 41.03
C SER A 1 -51.66 13.61 40.45
N GLN A 2 -51.92 13.22 39.19
CA GLN A 2 -51.04 12.61 38.16
C GLN A 2 -49.74 11.88 38.62
N LYS A 3 -49.34 10.71 38.10
CA LYS A 3 -49.57 10.03 36.81
C LYS A 3 -49.07 8.58 36.96
N SER A 4 -49.65 7.70 36.14
CA SER A 4 -49.31 6.29 35.94
C SER A 4 -47.79 6.02 35.86
N LYS A 5 -47.31 4.98 36.55
CA LYS A 5 -45.99 4.37 36.35
C LYS A 5 -46.18 2.94 35.83
N PHE A 6 -45.58 2.70 34.68
CA PHE A 6 -45.57 1.46 33.91
C PHE A 6 -45.12 0.23 34.73
N SER A 7 -45.75 -0.90 34.43
CA SER A 7 -45.36 -2.27 34.83
C SER A 7 -44.06 -2.70 34.12
N MET A 8 -43.38 -3.80 34.42
CA MET A 8 -43.58 -4.96 35.29
C MET A 8 -42.18 -5.54 35.58
N LEU A 9 -41.99 -6.12 36.76
CA LEU A 9 -40.75 -6.79 37.18
C LEU A 9 -40.48 -8.12 36.43
N LEU A 10 -39.20 -8.54 36.52
CA LEU A 10 -38.66 -9.93 36.45
C LEU A 10 -38.52 -10.51 35.02
N THR A 11 -37.40 -11.11 34.59
CA THR A 11 -36.41 -11.96 35.27
C THR A 11 -35.04 -11.88 34.56
N THR A 12 -33.96 -12.16 35.29
CA THR A 12 -32.61 -12.33 34.72
C THR A 12 -32.48 -13.69 34.03
N ASN A 13 -32.12 -13.69 32.74
CA ASN A 13 -31.57 -14.86 32.08
C ASN A 13 -30.19 -14.48 31.50
N ARG A 14 -29.12 -14.84 32.22
CA ARG A 14 -27.75 -14.73 31.69
C ARG A 14 -27.49 -15.92 30.77
N SER A 15 -27.80 -15.77 29.50
CA SER A 15 -27.18 -16.56 28.43
C SER A 15 -25.89 -15.85 28.06
N VAL A 16 -24.76 -16.30 28.61
CA VAL A 16 -23.45 -15.92 28.06
C VAL A 16 -23.38 -16.57 26.69
N ALA A 17 -23.57 -15.77 25.64
CA ALA A 17 -23.26 -16.21 24.29
C ALA A 17 -21.74 -16.36 24.21
N THR A 18 -21.26 -17.59 24.41
CA THR A 18 -19.90 -17.95 24.03
C THR A 18 -19.84 -17.85 22.51
N ILE A 19 -19.25 -16.76 22.01
CA ILE A 19 -18.85 -16.67 20.61
C ILE A 19 -17.80 -17.77 20.43
N GLN A 20 -18.20 -18.90 19.83
CA GLN A 20 -17.23 -19.83 19.30
C GLN A 20 -16.51 -19.12 18.14
N PRO A 21 -15.17 -19.00 18.16
CA PRO A 21 -14.45 -18.55 17.00
C PRO A 21 -14.73 -19.59 15.91
N THR A 22 -15.37 -19.16 14.82
CA THR A 22 -15.46 -19.95 13.60
C THR A 22 -14.04 -20.31 13.18
N SER A 23 -13.78 -21.60 13.12
CA SER A 23 -12.49 -22.19 12.79
C SER A 23 -12.01 -21.80 11.38
N SER A 24 -10.70 -21.60 11.29
CA SER A 24 -9.82 -21.45 10.12
C SER A 24 -9.96 -20.19 9.27
N SER A 25 -9.48 -19.06 9.80
CA SER A 25 -8.50 -18.32 9.02
C SER A 25 -7.22 -19.17 9.01
N GLU A 26 -7.05 -20.05 8.02
CA GLU A 26 -5.69 -20.49 7.72
C GLU A 26 -4.89 -19.21 7.50
N ASP A 27 -3.78 -19.04 8.22
CA ASP A 27 -2.89 -17.91 7.99
C ASP A 27 -2.63 -17.85 6.49
N VAL A 28 -3.10 -16.77 5.85
CA VAL A 28 -2.86 -16.54 4.43
C VAL A 28 -1.39 -16.18 4.30
N ILE A 29 -0.54 -17.21 4.30
CA ILE A 29 0.89 -17.10 4.06
C ILE A 29 1.04 -16.73 2.59
N LEU A 30 1.68 -15.60 2.31
CA LEU A 30 2.06 -15.21 0.95
C LEU A 30 2.87 -16.34 0.31
N ARG A 31 2.21 -17.13 -0.55
CA ARG A 31 2.86 -18.22 -1.28
C ARG A 31 3.72 -17.56 -2.37
N ASP A 32 4.94 -18.05 -2.55
CA ASP A 32 5.96 -17.58 -3.51
C ASP A 32 6.81 -16.35 -3.15
N ILE A 33 6.85 -15.93 -1.88
CA ILE A 33 7.79 -14.87 -1.42
C ILE A 33 8.84 -15.47 -0.49
N VAL A 34 10.09 -15.53 -0.96
CA VAL A 34 11.21 -16.15 -0.23
C VAL A 34 11.67 -15.32 0.98
N SER A 35 11.39 -14.01 1.04
CA SER A 35 11.36 -13.17 2.25
C SER A 35 11.07 -11.71 1.86
N LEU A 36 10.08 -11.06 2.49
CA LEU A 36 9.85 -9.62 2.31
C LEU A 36 10.96 -8.77 2.97
N GLY A 37 11.63 -9.31 4.00
CA GLY A 37 12.41 -8.52 4.94
C GLY A 37 11.54 -7.50 5.68
N GLN A 38 12.06 -6.29 5.86
CA GLN A 38 11.30 -5.20 6.48
C GLN A 38 10.23 -4.67 5.51
N VAL A 39 8.96 -4.79 5.89
CA VAL A 39 7.84 -4.10 5.22
C VAL A 39 7.83 -2.65 5.66
N SER A 40 7.94 -1.72 4.70
CA SER A 40 8.05 -0.29 5.00
C SER A 40 6.72 0.45 4.85
N SER A 41 5.86 0.02 3.92
CA SER A 41 4.58 0.68 3.66
C SER A 41 3.60 -0.25 2.92
N VAL A 42 2.31 0.03 3.06
CA VAL A 42 1.21 -0.62 2.36
C VAL A 42 0.26 0.44 1.81
N GLU A 43 -0.41 0.13 0.70
CA GLU A 43 -1.45 0.95 0.08
C GLU A 43 -2.54 0.04 -0.47
N THR A 44 -3.77 0.55 -0.63
CA THR A 44 -4.86 -0.25 -1.22
C THR A 44 -5.51 0.47 -2.38
N ARG A 45 -6.09 -0.30 -3.30
CA ARG A 45 -6.95 0.27 -4.33
C ARG A 45 -8.12 -0.62 -4.68
N ALA A 46 -9.21 0.01 -5.11
CA ALA A 46 -10.25 -0.66 -5.87
C ALA A 46 -9.83 -0.76 -7.34
N THR A 47 -10.19 -1.87 -7.97
CA THR A 47 -10.01 -2.09 -9.40
C THR A 47 -11.34 -1.90 -10.13
N GLY A 48 -11.31 -1.69 -11.44
CA GLY A 48 -12.51 -1.39 -12.23
C GLY A 48 -13.57 -2.51 -12.25
N ASN A 49 -13.25 -3.71 -11.78
CA ASN A 49 -14.20 -4.84 -11.67
C ASN A 49 -14.73 -5.03 -10.23
N GLY A 50 -14.46 -4.09 -9.32
CA GLY A 50 -14.92 -4.14 -7.92
C GLY A 50 -14.03 -4.98 -6.99
N GLN A 51 -12.93 -5.57 -7.48
CA GLN A 51 -11.95 -6.25 -6.63
C GLN A 51 -11.01 -5.24 -5.97
N HIS A 52 -10.43 -5.62 -4.84
CA HIS A 52 -9.41 -4.84 -4.15
C HIS A 52 -8.02 -5.42 -4.41
N GLU A 53 -7.01 -4.55 -4.48
CA GLU A 53 -5.61 -4.91 -4.51
C GLU A 53 -4.91 -4.29 -3.30
N LEU A 54 -4.10 -5.10 -2.62
CA LEU A 54 -3.15 -4.65 -1.60
C LEU A 54 -1.80 -4.43 -2.29
N ILE A 55 -1.20 -3.27 -2.11
CA ILE A 55 0.16 -2.98 -2.57
C ILE A 55 1.08 -2.98 -1.35
N ILE A 56 2.17 -3.73 -1.42
CA ILE A 56 3.18 -3.83 -0.37
C ILE A 56 4.50 -3.27 -0.91
N LEU A 57 5.13 -2.39 -0.13
CA LEU A 57 6.51 -1.94 -0.32
C LEU A 57 7.39 -2.56 0.78
N HIS A 58 8.43 -3.29 0.37
CA HIS A 58 9.34 -3.96 1.28
C HIS A 58 10.80 -3.77 0.87
N ARG A 59 11.72 -4.05 1.79
CA ARG A 59 13.16 -3.80 1.63
C ARG A 59 13.98 -5.02 1.21
N GLY A 60 13.34 -6.19 1.14
CA GLY A 60 14.03 -7.44 0.80
C GLY A 60 15.16 -7.68 1.80
N PRO A 61 16.40 -7.92 1.35
CA PRO A 61 17.53 -8.15 2.25
C PRO A 61 18.03 -6.89 2.98
N ASN A 62 17.68 -5.68 2.52
CA ASN A 62 18.20 -4.45 3.12
C ASN A 62 17.51 -4.15 4.45
N ILE A 63 18.30 -3.87 5.48
CA ILE A 63 17.82 -3.59 6.83
C ILE A 63 18.15 -2.14 7.18
N TRP A 64 17.15 -1.40 7.62
CA TRP A 64 17.34 -0.13 8.30
C TRP A 64 17.50 -0.36 9.80
N THR A 65 18.67 0.00 10.31
CA THR A 65 19.07 -0.03 11.72
C THR A 65 19.44 1.36 12.20
N TYR A 66 19.65 1.50 13.51
CA TYR A 66 20.14 2.73 14.12
C TYR A 66 21.45 3.23 13.48
N ASP A 67 22.35 2.32 13.11
CA ASP A 67 23.68 2.64 12.56
C ASP A 67 23.72 2.79 11.02
N SER A 68 22.56 2.75 10.35
CA SER A 68 22.51 2.78 8.88
C SER A 68 22.97 4.10 8.27
N PHE A 69 22.96 5.18 9.05
CA PHE A 69 23.31 6.53 8.60
C PHE A 69 24.40 7.10 9.50
N ASN A 70 25.38 7.77 8.90
CA ASN A 70 26.36 8.55 9.65
C ASN A 70 25.78 9.91 10.08
N ASN A 71 26.58 10.71 10.80
CA ASN A 71 26.17 12.04 11.26
C ASN A 71 25.85 13.04 10.13
N GLY A 72 26.25 12.74 8.90
CA GLY A 72 25.91 13.52 7.70
C GLY A 72 24.67 13.02 6.97
N PHE A 73 23.91 12.07 7.56
CA PHE A 73 22.76 11.40 6.94
C PHE A 73 23.12 10.61 5.68
N ILE A 74 24.37 10.16 5.56
CA ILE A 74 24.78 9.32 4.42
C ILE A 74 24.64 7.86 4.80
N TYR A 75 23.98 7.08 3.94
CA TYR A 75 23.80 5.64 4.13
C TYR A 75 25.14 4.89 4.11
N GLN A 76 25.36 4.00 5.07
CA GLN A 76 26.67 3.34 5.28
C GLN A 76 26.71 1.85 4.96
N ASN A 77 25.57 1.15 4.89
CA ASN A 77 25.53 -0.32 4.89
C ASN A 77 25.79 -0.96 3.50
N GLY A 78 26.56 -0.30 2.64
CA GLY A 78 26.76 -0.69 1.25
C GLY A 78 25.51 -0.35 0.44
N ALA A 79 25.60 0.67 -0.41
CA ALA A 79 24.52 1.16 -1.28
C ALA A 79 24.20 0.17 -2.41
N GLU A 80 23.91 -1.08 -2.07
CA GLU A 80 23.45 -2.07 -3.04
C GLU A 80 21.95 -1.90 -3.22
N TYR A 81 21.59 -1.58 -4.47
CA TYR A 81 20.21 -1.64 -4.89
C TYR A 81 19.65 -3.03 -4.60
N ILE A 82 18.45 -3.07 -4.02
CA ILE A 82 17.75 -4.31 -3.69
C ILE A 82 17.57 -5.12 -4.97
N ASN A 83 18.20 -6.29 -5.02
CA ASN A 83 18.26 -7.10 -6.22
C ASN A 83 17.05 -8.02 -6.43
N THR A 84 15.99 -7.85 -5.63
CA THR A 84 14.69 -8.53 -5.75
C THR A 84 13.57 -7.51 -6.03
N GLU A 85 12.41 -7.96 -6.50
CA GLU A 85 11.24 -7.06 -6.54
C GLU A 85 10.92 -6.54 -5.14
N THR A 86 10.55 -5.27 -5.02
CA THR A 86 10.29 -4.56 -3.76
C THR A 86 8.84 -4.09 -3.63
N VAL A 87 8.11 -4.05 -4.75
CA VAL A 87 6.71 -3.65 -4.81
C VAL A 87 5.89 -4.83 -5.27
N LEU A 88 4.91 -5.21 -4.46
CA LEU A 88 4.03 -6.35 -4.72
C LEU A 88 2.59 -5.88 -4.79
N HIS A 89 1.86 -6.38 -5.78
CA HIS A 89 0.42 -6.26 -5.90
C HIS A 89 -0.17 -7.60 -5.50
N VAL A 90 -1.00 -7.61 -4.47
CA VAL A 90 -1.47 -8.81 -3.77
C VAL A 90 -2.99 -8.81 -3.75
N ASN A 91 -3.58 -9.98 -4.00
CA ASN A 91 -4.99 -10.20 -3.73
C ASN A 91 -5.21 -10.20 -2.20
N PRO A 92 -5.98 -9.25 -1.64
CA PRO A 92 -6.11 -9.10 -0.19
C PRO A 92 -6.95 -10.21 0.46
N VAL A 93 -7.62 -11.05 -0.32
CA VAL A 93 -8.42 -12.18 0.17
C VAL A 93 -7.61 -13.48 0.14
N THR A 94 -6.93 -13.76 -0.97
CA THR A 94 -6.21 -15.03 -1.17
C THR A 94 -4.73 -14.96 -0.80
N GLY A 95 -4.15 -13.75 -0.71
CA GLY A 95 -2.71 -13.55 -0.52
C GLY A 95 -1.88 -13.79 -1.77
N ASP A 96 -2.50 -14.08 -2.91
CA ASP A 96 -1.75 -14.34 -4.15
C ASP A 96 -1.07 -13.05 -4.65
N VAL A 97 0.21 -13.18 -5.02
CA VAL A 97 0.95 -12.10 -5.67
C VAL A 97 0.54 -12.03 -7.14
N LEU A 98 -0.18 -10.97 -7.50
CA LEU A 98 -0.69 -10.72 -8.86
C LEU A 98 0.39 -10.12 -9.77
N THR A 99 1.23 -9.23 -9.24
CA THR A 99 2.30 -8.56 -9.98
C THR A 99 3.40 -8.12 -9.02
N LYS A 100 4.64 -8.07 -9.50
CA LYS A 100 5.80 -7.63 -8.74
C LYS A 100 6.78 -6.82 -9.60
N TRP A 101 7.41 -5.81 -9.02
CA TRP A 101 8.39 -4.93 -9.69
C TRP A 101 9.30 -4.24 -8.67
N GLY A 102 10.22 -3.37 -9.13
CA GLY A 102 11.11 -2.60 -8.25
C GLY A 102 12.52 -3.18 -8.06
N ARG A 103 12.84 -4.27 -8.77
CA ARG A 103 14.16 -4.90 -8.75
C ARG A 103 15.23 -3.92 -9.25
N ASN A 104 16.32 -3.79 -8.49
CA ASN A 104 17.45 -2.91 -8.77
C ASN A 104 17.09 -1.42 -8.87
N MET A 105 16.04 -0.97 -8.17
CA MET A 105 15.57 0.44 -8.23
C MET A 105 15.73 1.21 -6.91
N PHE A 106 15.74 0.52 -5.78
CA PHE A 106 15.71 1.13 -4.44
C PHE A 106 16.80 0.54 -3.54
N ILE A 107 17.22 1.29 -2.52
CA ILE A 107 18.17 0.87 -1.49
C ILE A 107 17.44 0.75 -0.15
N LEU A 108 16.77 1.81 0.31
CA LEU A 108 15.93 1.80 1.50
C LEU A 108 14.57 2.44 1.19
N PRO A 109 13.69 1.73 0.46
CA PRO A 109 12.35 2.23 0.21
C PRO A 109 11.60 2.41 1.54
N HIS A 110 10.81 3.49 1.61
CA HIS A 110 10.08 3.87 2.82
C HIS A 110 8.58 3.91 2.61
N SER A 111 8.07 4.92 1.91
CA SER A 111 6.64 5.10 1.71
C SER A 111 6.25 4.85 0.26
N ILE A 112 5.03 4.32 0.05
CA ILE A 112 4.38 4.23 -1.25
C ILE A 112 3.03 4.95 -1.19
N ILE A 113 2.67 5.69 -2.24
CA ILE A 113 1.35 6.32 -2.39
C ILE A 113 0.88 6.12 -3.83
N ILE A 114 -0.40 5.80 -4.00
CA ILE A 114 -1.05 5.75 -5.32
C ILE A 114 -1.76 7.08 -5.58
N SER A 115 -1.53 7.69 -6.74
CA SER A 115 -2.28 8.86 -7.19
C SER A 115 -3.31 8.49 -8.23
N TYR A 116 -4.42 9.23 -8.23
CA TYR A 116 -5.50 9.15 -9.21
C TYR A 116 -5.65 10.50 -9.91
N PHE A 117 -6.43 10.56 -10.98
CA PHE A 117 -6.94 11.86 -11.41
C PHE A 117 -7.86 12.37 -10.30
N MET A 118 -7.70 13.64 -9.89
CA MET A 118 -8.46 14.18 -8.77
C MET A 118 -9.97 14.05 -9.03
N ASP A 119 -10.71 13.69 -7.99
CA ASP A 119 -12.13 14.03 -7.86
C ASP A 119 -12.19 15.52 -7.57
N SER A 120 -12.19 16.31 -8.62
CA SER A 120 -12.69 17.67 -8.50
C SER A 120 -13.67 17.85 -9.63
N ASN A 121 -14.80 18.49 -9.33
CA ASN A 121 -15.80 18.99 -10.25
C ASN A 121 -15.24 20.02 -11.26
N ILE A 122 -14.00 19.86 -11.73
CA ILE A 122 -13.52 20.46 -12.97
C ILE A 122 -14.23 19.71 -14.08
N THR A 123 -15.40 20.24 -14.43
CA THR A 123 -16.30 19.77 -15.49
C THR A 123 -15.80 20.11 -16.88
N ASP A 124 -14.62 20.73 -17.01
CA ASP A 124 -14.01 20.96 -18.32
C ASP A 124 -13.32 19.67 -18.77
N ASP A 125 -14.15 18.72 -19.21
CA ASP A 125 -13.73 17.54 -19.95
C ASP A 125 -12.72 17.94 -21.06
N ASP A 126 -12.82 19.15 -21.62
CA ASP A 126 -11.91 19.67 -22.65
C ASP A 126 -10.44 19.90 -22.22
N VAL A 127 -10.11 19.92 -20.92
CA VAL A 127 -8.72 20.09 -20.46
C VAL A 127 -7.96 18.76 -20.39
N LEU A 128 -8.67 17.65 -20.15
CA LEU A 128 -8.05 16.33 -20.10
C LEU A 128 -8.03 15.70 -21.49
N ARG A 129 -6.89 15.10 -21.87
CA ARG A 129 -6.85 14.27 -23.08
C ARG A 129 -7.81 13.08 -22.92
N LYS A 130 -8.38 12.60 -24.04
CA LYS A 130 -9.38 11.50 -24.06
C LYS A 130 -8.94 10.24 -23.29
N ASP A 131 -7.64 9.93 -23.29
CA ASP A 131 -7.07 8.80 -22.55
C ASP A 131 -7.11 9.03 -21.02
N GLN A 132 -6.93 10.27 -20.57
CA GLN A 132 -7.00 10.66 -19.15
C GLN A 132 -8.44 10.64 -18.66
N GLN A 133 -9.39 11.20 -19.42
CA GLN A 133 -10.82 11.12 -19.15
C GLN A 133 -11.28 9.66 -18.97
N ARG A 134 -10.87 8.77 -19.89
CA ARG A 134 -11.20 7.34 -19.82
C ARG A 134 -10.67 6.72 -18.53
N ARG A 135 -9.42 7.02 -18.15
CA ARG A 135 -8.78 6.47 -16.94
C ARG A 135 -9.44 6.98 -15.65
N GLN A 136 -9.83 8.26 -15.61
CA GLN A 136 -10.60 8.82 -14.49
C GLN A 136 -11.95 8.10 -14.35
N LYS A 137 -12.69 7.93 -15.45
CA LYS A 137 -14.01 7.26 -15.46
C LYS A 137 -13.98 5.84 -14.92
N ILE A 138 -12.87 5.11 -15.11
CA ILE A 138 -12.71 3.73 -14.64
C ILE A 138 -11.98 3.64 -13.29
N GLY A 139 -11.69 4.77 -12.63
CA GLY A 139 -10.97 4.80 -11.35
C GLY A 139 -9.54 4.28 -11.43
N MET A 140 -8.91 4.35 -12.62
CA MET A 140 -7.55 3.84 -12.80
C MET A 140 -6.54 4.83 -12.21
N PRO A 141 -5.56 4.36 -11.41
CA PRO A 141 -4.50 5.21 -10.93
C PRO A 141 -3.72 5.86 -12.06
N THR A 142 -3.16 7.03 -11.79
CA THR A 142 -2.29 7.77 -12.70
C THR A 142 -0.84 7.38 -12.52
N SER A 143 -0.41 7.24 -11.27
CA SER A 143 0.98 7.05 -10.89
C SER A 143 1.13 6.44 -9.50
N VAL A 144 2.34 5.93 -9.24
CA VAL A 144 2.80 5.52 -7.93
C VAL A 144 3.96 6.43 -7.54
N TRP A 145 3.95 6.89 -6.29
CA TRP A 145 5.04 7.66 -5.70
C TRP A 145 5.73 6.83 -4.62
N ILE A 146 7.06 6.80 -4.64
CA ILE A 146 7.89 6.06 -3.68
C ILE A 146 8.98 6.97 -3.14
N THR A 147 9.21 6.92 -1.83
CA THR A 147 10.37 7.55 -1.20
C THR A 147 11.45 6.52 -0.90
N ASP A 148 12.71 6.90 -1.07
CA ASP A 148 13.86 6.12 -0.65
C ASP A 148 14.77 6.97 0.26
N VAL A 149 14.95 6.51 1.49
CA VAL A 149 15.70 7.29 2.51
C VAL A 149 17.20 7.20 2.32
N ALA A 150 17.74 6.10 1.75
CA ALA A 150 19.17 6.00 1.49
C ALA A 150 19.57 6.85 0.28
N LEU A 151 18.68 6.97 -0.71
CA LEU A 151 18.91 7.79 -1.90
C LEU A 151 18.53 9.26 -1.68
N HIS A 152 17.89 9.63 -0.56
CA HIS A 152 17.31 10.96 -0.37
C HIS A 152 16.41 11.42 -1.53
N GLN A 153 15.67 10.47 -2.11
CA GLN A 153 14.93 10.69 -3.36
C GLN A 153 13.46 10.32 -3.27
N VAL A 154 12.68 10.98 -4.12
CA VAL A 154 11.28 10.67 -4.40
C VAL A 154 11.16 10.27 -5.87
N PHE A 155 10.50 9.15 -6.12
CA PHE A 155 10.27 8.61 -7.44
C PHE A 155 8.79 8.63 -7.78
N LYS A 156 8.45 9.07 -9.00
CA LYS A 156 7.12 8.89 -9.58
C LYS A 156 7.21 7.90 -10.74
N PHE A 157 6.44 6.83 -10.67
CA PHE A 157 6.23 5.90 -11.79
C PHE A 157 4.87 6.17 -12.40
N ASP A 158 4.82 6.27 -13.73
CA ASP A 158 3.53 6.25 -14.42
C ASP A 158 2.88 4.89 -14.21
N TRP A 159 1.57 4.85 -13.96
CA TRP A 159 0.89 3.60 -13.69
C TRP A 159 1.05 2.61 -14.86
N MET A 160 1.42 1.37 -14.54
CA MET A 160 1.81 0.28 -15.46
C MET A 160 3.12 0.48 -16.22
N LYS A 161 3.93 1.49 -15.86
CA LYS A 161 5.27 1.73 -16.42
C LYS A 161 6.30 1.68 -15.31
N TRP A 162 6.72 0.45 -14.99
CA TRP A 162 7.53 0.14 -13.81
C TRP A 162 9.02 0.07 -14.09
N ASP A 163 9.44 0.11 -15.36
CA ASP A 163 10.82 -0.05 -15.80
C ASP A 163 11.74 1.07 -15.33
N LYS A 164 11.21 2.30 -15.18
CA LYS A 164 11.95 3.46 -14.68
C LYS A 164 11.01 4.55 -14.15
N PRO A 165 11.49 5.40 -13.24
CA PRO A 165 10.72 6.56 -12.81
C PRO A 165 10.51 7.54 -13.98
N SER A 166 9.30 8.08 -14.07
CA SER A 166 8.93 9.20 -14.94
C SER A 166 9.42 10.55 -14.41
N LEU A 167 9.67 10.63 -13.09
CA LEU A 167 10.22 11.78 -12.40
C LEU A 167 10.99 11.28 -11.17
N THR A 168 12.17 11.86 -10.96
CA THR A 168 12.96 11.69 -9.74
C THR A 168 13.24 13.08 -9.16
N LEU A 169 12.97 13.24 -7.88
CA LEU A 169 13.25 14.47 -7.13
C LEU A 169 14.29 14.16 -6.05
N GLY A 170 15.23 15.07 -5.84
CA GLY A 170 16.33 14.90 -4.89
C GLY A 170 17.64 14.47 -5.55
N ILE A 171 18.73 14.68 -4.83
CA ILE A 171 20.09 14.32 -5.25
C ILE A 171 20.52 13.14 -4.36
N PRO A 172 21.13 12.08 -4.91
CA PRO A 172 21.67 11.00 -4.10
C PRO A 172 22.62 11.54 -3.04
N GLY A 173 22.41 11.12 -1.79
CA GLY A 173 23.28 11.42 -0.65
C GLY A 173 24.61 10.70 -0.73
#